data_AF-A0A7X7FA52-F1
#
_entry.id   AF-A0A7X7FA52-F1
#
_cell.length_a   1.000
_cell.length_b   1.000
_cell.length_c   1.000
_cell.angle_alpha   90.00
_cell.angle_beta   90.00
_cell.angle_gamma   90.00
#
_symmetry.space_group_name_H-M   'P 1'
#
loop_
_entity.id
_entity.type
_entity.pdbx_description
1 polymer ?
#
loop_
_entity_poly.entity_id
_entity_poly.type
_entity_poly.pdbx_seq_one_letter_code
_entity_poly.pdbx_strand_id
1 'polypeptide(L)'
;MKLGIQLYSVRDRLGKDFSGTLAALKSMRFEGVEFAGQYGGLNPGETAAALDQVGLTCCGMHSDPATLMDTFIRRGLCRIPRF
;
A
#
# COMPACT_ATOMS: atom_id res chain seq x y z
N MET A 1 9.96 10.73 13.36
CA MET A 1 10.03 9.31 12.96
C MET A 1 8.69 8.95 12.34
N LYS A 2 8.65 8.30 11.18
CA LYS A 2 7.39 7.91 10.53
C LYS A 2 7.09 6.43 10.75
N LEU A 3 5.84 6.07 11.05
CA LEU A 3 5.44 4.68 11.28
C LEU A 3 4.65 4.11 10.10
N GLY A 4 5.12 2.99 9.55
CA GLY A 4 4.46 2.25 8.48
C GLY A 4 3.93 0.89 8.94
N ILE A 5 2.92 0.37 8.24
CA ILE A 5 2.39 -0.98 8.44
C ILE A 5 2.24 -1.72 7.12
N GLN A 6 2.67 -2.99 7.09
CA GLN A 6 2.34 -3.87 5.96
C GLN A 6 0.90 -4.36 6.07
N LEU A 7 0.11 -4.13 5.01
CA LEU A 7 -1.32 -4.38 4.98
C LEU A 7 -1.70 -5.86 5.19
N TYR A 8 -0.77 -6.78 4.92
CA TYR A 8 -0.97 -8.21 5.17
C TYR A 8 -1.29 -8.53 6.64
N SER A 9 -0.79 -7.73 7.57
CA SER A 9 -1.05 -7.86 9.01
C SER A 9 -2.52 -7.67 9.38
N VAL A 10 -3.29 -6.96 8.55
CA VAL A 10 -4.73 -6.68 8.75
C VAL A 10 -5.60 -7.19 7.60
N ARG A 11 -5.07 -8.11 6.77
CA ARG A 11 -5.68 -8.60 5.52
C ARG A 11 -7.14 -9.04 5.65
N ASP A 12 -7.51 -9.68 6.77
CA ASP A 12 -8.86 -10.20 6.97
C ASP A 12 -9.89 -9.08 7.14
N ARG A 13 -9.52 -7.98 7.80
CA ARG A 13 -10.38 -6.79 7.94
C ARG A 13 -10.33 -5.96 6.66
N LEU A 14 -9.14 -5.80 6.09
CA LEU A 14 -8.90 -5.07 4.85
C LEU A 14 -9.73 -5.63 3.68
N GLY A 15 -9.83 -6.96 3.57
CA GLY A 15 -10.63 -7.62 2.53
C GLY A 15 -12.14 -7.46 2.70
N LYS A 16 -12.62 -7.13 3.91
CA LYS A 16 -14.05 -6.87 4.18
C LYS A 16 -14.42 -5.40 3.99
N ASP A 17 -13.49 -4.51 4.27
CA ASP A 17 -13.72 -3.07 4.33
C ASP A 17 -12.40 -2.33 4.15
N PHE A 18 -12.02 -2.10 2.88
CA PHE A 18 -10.73 -1.52 2.54
C PHE A 18 -10.60 -0.09 3.10
N SER A 19 -11.54 0.81 2.75
CA SER A 19 -11.51 2.21 3.16
C SER A 19 -11.64 2.39 4.67
N GLY A 20 -12.53 1.64 5.33
CA GLY A 20 -12.68 1.70 6.79
C GLY A 20 -11.44 1.18 7.52
N THR A 21 -10.76 0.18 6.96
CA THR A 21 -9.48 -0.30 7.52
C THR A 21 -8.39 0.77 7.39
N LEU A 22 -8.26 1.41 6.23
CA LEU A 22 -7.28 2.50 6.04
C LEU A 22 -7.54 3.69 6.98
N ALA A 23 -8.80 4.10 7.13
CA ALA A 23 -9.18 5.15 8.07
C ALA A 23 -8.82 4.78 9.52
N ALA A 24 -9.08 3.53 9.93
CA ALA A 24 -8.72 3.05 11.27
C ALA A 24 -7.20 3.06 11.49
N LEU A 25 -6.40 2.64 10.51
CA LEU A 25 -4.94 2.71 10.58
C LEU A 25 -4.44 4.15 10.75
N LYS A 26 -5.04 5.11 10.05
CA LYS A 26 -4.73 6.54 10.25
C LYS A 26 -5.07 6.99 11.67
N SER A 27 -6.23 6.63 12.19
CA SER A 27 -6.63 6.94 13.57
C SER A 27 -5.67 6.35 14.60
N MET A 28 -5.08 5.19 14.32
CA MET A 28 -4.02 4.56 15.11
C MET A 28 -2.63 5.21 14.96
N ARG A 29 -2.53 6.32 14.21
CA ARG A 29 -1.30 7.10 13.97
C ARG A 29 -0.27 6.42 13.05
N PHE A 30 -0.69 5.46 12.23
CA PHE A 30 0.13 5.07 11.08
C PHE A 30 0.17 6.19 10.05
N GLU A 31 1.33 6.35 9.42
CA GLU A 31 1.59 7.37 8.40
C GLU A 31 1.81 6.75 7.03
N GLY A 32 2.24 5.49 6.97
CA GLY A 32 2.48 4.77 5.74
C GLY A 32 1.89 3.37 5.73
N VAL A 33 1.60 2.88 4.52
CA VAL A 33 1.20 1.49 4.28
C VAL A 33 2.11 0.83 3.26
N GLU A 34 2.40 -0.44 3.48
CA GLU A 34 3.10 -1.29 2.53
C GLU A 34 2.12 -2.32 1.97
N PHE A 35 2.01 -2.37 0.65
CA PHE A 35 1.08 -3.26 -0.06
C PHE A 35 1.63 -4.68 -0.16
N ALA A 36 0.76 -5.68 -0.06
CA ALA A 36 1.13 -7.08 -0.25
C ALA A 36 0.14 -7.79 -1.19
N GLY A 37 -0.17 -7.14 -2.33
CA GLY A 37 -1.09 -7.66 -3.34
C GLY A 37 -2.57 -7.32 -3.12
N GLN A 38 -2.93 -6.61 -2.03
CA GLN A 38 -4.32 -6.18 -1.77
C GLN A 38 -4.52 -4.68 -2.05
N TYR A 39 -5.30 -4.34 -3.08
CA TYR A 39 -5.59 -2.95 -3.49
C TYR A 39 -7.07 -2.56 -3.35
N GLY A 40 -7.86 -3.35 -2.61
CA GLY A 40 -9.29 -3.09 -2.44
C GLY A 40 -10.15 -3.32 -3.68
N GLY A 41 -9.61 -3.95 -4.73
CA GLY A 41 -10.29 -4.12 -6.02
C GLY A 41 -10.34 -2.84 -6.86
N LEU A 42 -9.59 -1.82 -6.47
CA LEU A 42 -9.52 -0.52 -7.13
C LEU A 42 -8.43 -0.51 -8.21
N ASN A 43 -8.58 0.38 -9.19
CA ASN A 43 -7.49 0.66 -10.11
C ASN A 43 -6.38 1.49 -9.40
N PRO A 44 -5.19 1.65 -10.02
CA PRO A 44 -4.08 2.38 -9.40
C PRO A 44 -4.45 3.80 -8.93
N GLY A 45 -5.09 4.60 -9.79
CA GLY A 45 -5.44 6.00 -9.45
C GLY A 45 -6.51 6.09 -8.35
N GLU A 46 -7.46 5.16 -8.33
CA GLU A 46 -8.45 5.06 -7.24
C GLU A 46 -7.79 4.66 -5.92
N THR A 47 -6.81 3.76 -5.96
CA THR A 47 -6.03 3.36 -4.77
C THR A 47 -5.25 4.56 -4.22
N ALA A 48 -4.63 5.36 -5.10
CA ALA A 48 -3.95 6.59 -4.72
C ALA A 48 -4.90 7.56 -4.02
N ALA A 49 -6.04 7.84 -4.65
CA ALA A 49 -7.06 8.73 -4.12
C ALA A 49 -7.57 8.25 -2.76
N ALA A 50 -7.76 6.94 -2.58
CA ALA A 50 -8.17 6.38 -1.30
C ALA A 50 -7.13 6.62 -0.19
N LEU A 51 -5.83 6.48 -0.49
CA LEU A 51 -4.74 6.78 0.45
C LEU A 51 -4.67 8.28 0.78
N ASP A 52 -4.78 9.14 -0.23
CA ASP A 52 -4.76 10.59 -0.07
C ASP A 52 -5.94 11.09 0.78
N GLN A 53 -7.14 10.55 0.53
CA GLN A 53 -8.35 10.89 1.29
C GLN A 53 -8.21 10.61 2.79
N VAL A 54 -7.51 9.54 3.18
CA VAL A 54 -7.26 9.22 4.59
C VAL A 54 -5.92 9.80 5.10
N GLY A 55 -5.11 10.39 4.23
CA GLY A 55 -3.79 10.94 4.58
C GLY A 55 -2.75 9.88 4.95
N LEU A 56 -2.79 8.72 4.28
CA LEU A 56 -1.75 7.68 4.36
C LEU A 56 -0.86 7.75 3.11
N THR A 57 0.39 7.31 3.22
CA THR A 57 1.32 7.25 2.08
C THR A 57 1.68 5.81 1.76
N CYS A 58 1.77 5.45 0.47
CA CYS A 58 2.41 4.20 0.08
C CYS A 58 3.92 4.27 0.38
N CYS A 59 4.39 3.46 1.34
CA CYS A 59 5.79 3.45 1.77
C CYS A 59 6.55 2.19 1.34
N GLY A 60 5.91 1.27 0.64
CA GLY A 60 6.54 0.05 0.13
C GLY A 60 5.55 -0.88 -0.57
N MET A 61 6.09 -1.96 -1.13
CA MET A 61 5.32 -3.07 -1.63
C MET A 61 6.10 -4.37 -1.46
N HIS A 62 5.42 -5.42 -1.03
CA HIS A 62 5.92 -6.79 -1.10
C HIS A 62 5.93 -7.24 -2.57
N SER A 63 7.11 -7.56 -3.08
CA SER A 63 7.32 -8.07 -4.44
C SER A 63 8.09 -9.38 -4.37
N ASP A 64 7.72 -10.34 -5.21
CA ASP A 64 8.49 -11.56 -5.37
C ASP A 64 9.85 -11.27 -6.06
N PRO A 65 10.84 -12.17 -5.91
CA PRO A 65 12.16 -11.97 -6.49
C PRO A 65 12.16 -11.78 -8.02
N ALA A 66 11.25 -12.43 -8.75
CA ALA A 66 11.22 -12.32 -10.21
C ALA A 66 10.73 -10.93 -10.63
N THR A 67 9.65 -10.44 -10.01
CA THR A 67 9.16 -9.07 -10.19
C THR A 67 10.19 -8.03 -9.81
N LEU A 68 10.88 -8.21 -8.68
CA LEU A 68 11.95 -7.33 -8.22
C LEU A 68 13.07 -7.22 -9.28
N MET A 69 13.53 -8.36 -9.79
CA MET A 69 14.63 -8.42 -10.75
C MET A 69 14.24 -7.83 -12.11
N ASP A 70 13.07 -8.17 -12.65
CA ASP A 70 12.67 -7.70 -13.98
C ASP A 70 12.20 -6.24 -13.97
N THR A 71 11.25 -5.91 -13.09
CA THR A 71 10.56 -4.61 -13.14
C THR A 71 11.40 -3.51 -12.49
N PHE A 72 11.91 -3.75 -11.30
CA PHE A 72 12.53 -2.69 -10.50
C PHE A 72 14.02 -2.54 -10.83
N ILE A 73 14.74 -3.64 -11.01
CA ILE A 73 16.19 -3.62 -11.29
C ILE A 73 16.48 -3.48 -12.79
N ARG A 74 15.99 -4.39 -13.64
CA ARG A 74 16.33 -4.39 -15.07
C ARG A 74 15.65 -3.28 -15.85
N ARG A 75 14.35 -3.05 -15.62
CA ARG A 75 13.59 -1.96 -16.29
C ARG A 75 13.74 -0.60 -15.61
N GLY A 76 14.47 -0.52 -14.48
CA GLY A 76 14.83 0.73 -13.84
C GLY A 76 13.69 1.45 -13.11
N LEU A 77 12.56 0.78 -12.82
CA LEU A 77 11.44 1.34 -12.06
C LEU A 77 11.70 1.34 -10.54
N CYS A 78 12.93 1.64 -10.11
CA CYS A 78 13.42 1.50 -8.72
C CYS A 78 12.79 2.49 -7.70
N ARG A 79 11.56 2.95 -7.95
CA ARG A 79 10.78 3.78 -7.01
C ARG A 79 9.47 3.08 -6.71
N ILE A 80 9.09 3.14 -5.44
CA ILE A 80 7.73 2.77 -5.02
C ILE A 80 6.76 3.62 -5.87
N PRO A 81 5.84 2.99 -6.61
CA PRO A 81 4.87 3.72 -7.40
C PRO A 81 4.15 4.70 -6.48
N ARG A 82 4.22 6.00 -6.81
CA ARG A 82 3.17 6.91 -6.38
C ARG A 82 1.99 6.52 -7.26
N PHE A 83 1.04 5.80 -6.67
CA PHE A 83 -0.22 5.49 -7.31
C PHE A 83 -0.88 6.79 -7.82
#